data_AF-A0A3D1AUG8-F1
#
_entry.id   AF-A0A3D1AUG8-F1
#
_cell.length_a   1.000
_cell.length_b   1.000
_cell.length_c   1.000
_cell.angle_alpha   90.00
_cell.angle_beta   90.00
_cell.angle_gamma   90.00
#
_symmetry.space_group_name_H-M   'P 1'
#
loop_
_entity.id
_entity.type
_entity.pdbx_description
1 polymer ?
#
loop_
_entity_poly.entity_id
_entity_poly.type
_entity_poly.pdbx_seq_one_letter_code
_entity_poly.pdbx_strand_id
1 'polypeptide(L)'
;AFLAARKLFGEDAGLWAAGLLGFFLIFDTASAVLPLAADLLMLVPHLAAIWLAACRRPFWSGLLAGVAFLFNVKGLFVAASCAVFLWPLLPALLAGFAVPCAIAAGVLLATGAWPFYVDQVWVWSSRYAASSHVSNPVGNGVVRTLNWLGFHSALLLGAGLDWCRTRRIEWKMAAWAMLSLAGVVMGWRFFPRYYFQLLPVLVIAASAGLARARRPAVAAALVLLLVPAIRFGPRYYLLAAGRSENWADTAMDRESRSAAALALRDRQPGDTLFVWGFRPDLFVHTGLPAGTRFLDCQALTGVPADRHLTQSTPVMTASTL
;
A
#
# COMPACT_ATOMS: atom_id res chain seq x y z
N ALA A 1 -3.77 -14.57 0.27
CA ALA A 1 -5.11 -14.65 -0.36
C ALA A 1 -5.67 -16.08 -0.35
N PHE A 2 -4.99 -17.05 -0.98
CA PHE A 2 -5.44 -18.46 -1.04
C PHE A 2 -5.99 -19.00 0.28
N LEU A 3 -5.19 -18.97 1.35
CA LEU A 3 -5.58 -19.54 2.65
C LEU A 3 -6.81 -18.87 3.26
N ALA A 4 -6.94 -17.55 3.13
CA ALA A 4 -8.08 -16.78 3.62
C ALA A 4 -9.36 -17.13 2.86
N ALA A 5 -9.31 -17.06 1.52
CA ALA A 5 -10.46 -17.41 0.68
C ALA A 5 -10.86 -18.88 0.83
N ARG A 6 -9.88 -19.80 0.88
CA ARG A 6 -10.12 -21.21 1.15
C ARG A 6 -10.85 -21.43 2.47
N LYS A 7 -10.43 -20.74 3.53
CA LYS A 7 -11.06 -20.85 4.85
C LYS A 7 -12.50 -20.34 4.86
N LEU A 8 -12.80 -19.30 4.08
CA LEU A 8 -14.11 -18.64 4.07
C LEU A 8 -15.10 -19.31 3.10
N PHE A 9 -14.62 -19.80 1.94
CA PHE A 9 -15.46 -20.17 0.81
C PHE A 9 -15.09 -21.49 0.12
N GLY A 10 -14.01 -22.16 0.53
CA GLY A 10 -13.58 -23.44 -0.04
C GLY A 10 -12.43 -23.33 -1.06
N GLU A 11 -11.93 -24.49 -1.49
CA GLU A 11 -10.67 -24.62 -2.23
C GLU A 11 -10.64 -23.87 -3.57
N ASP A 12 -11.71 -23.97 -4.36
CA ASP A 12 -11.82 -23.29 -5.65
C ASP A 12 -11.73 -21.77 -5.51
N ALA A 13 -12.38 -21.20 -4.49
CA ALA A 13 -12.27 -19.78 -4.17
C ALA A 13 -10.84 -19.42 -3.73
N GLY A 14 -10.15 -20.33 -3.03
CA GLY A 14 -8.73 -20.21 -2.73
C GLY A 14 -7.88 -20.00 -3.99
N LEU A 15 -8.04 -20.87 -4.99
CA LEU A 15 -7.29 -20.81 -6.26
C LEU A 15 -7.59 -19.51 -7.03
N TRP A 16 -8.88 -19.15 -7.16
CA TRP A 16 -9.27 -17.88 -7.77
C TRP A 16 -8.66 -16.68 -7.05
N ALA A 17 -8.68 -16.66 -5.71
CA ALA A 17 -8.12 -15.56 -4.94
C ALA A 17 -6.59 -15.43 -5.13
N ALA A 18 -5.87 -16.54 -5.25
CA ALA A 18 -4.44 -16.50 -5.57
C ALA A 18 -4.19 -15.98 -6.98
N GLY A 19 -4.89 -16.50 -7.98
CA GLY A 19 -4.75 -16.09 -9.37
C GLY A 19 -5.09 -14.62 -9.58
N LEU A 20 -6.22 -14.15 -9.04
CA LEU A 20 -6.64 -12.75 -9.11
C LEU A 20 -5.68 -11.82 -8.38
N LEU A 21 -5.24 -12.16 -7.16
CA LEU A 21 -4.26 -11.33 -6.45
C LEU A 21 -2.95 -11.23 -7.23
N GLY A 22 -2.40 -12.36 -7.69
CA GLY A 22 -1.18 -12.38 -8.50
C GLY A 22 -1.33 -11.57 -9.78
N PHE A 23 -2.46 -11.73 -10.47
CA PHE A 23 -2.78 -10.97 -11.67
C PHE A 23 -2.76 -9.45 -11.41
N PHE A 24 -3.49 -8.96 -10.40
CA PHE A 24 -3.55 -7.51 -10.15
C PHE A 24 -2.24 -6.96 -9.57
N LEU A 25 -1.48 -7.73 -8.80
CA LEU A 25 -0.14 -7.29 -8.37
C LEU A 25 0.85 -7.15 -9.55
N ILE A 26 0.59 -7.85 -10.67
CA ILE A 26 1.38 -7.72 -11.89
C ILE A 26 0.80 -6.65 -12.83
N PHE A 27 -0.52 -6.61 -13.02
CA PHE A 27 -1.18 -5.82 -14.07
C PHE A 27 -2.05 -4.66 -13.55
N ASP A 28 -1.91 -4.21 -12.30
CA ASP A 28 -2.63 -3.00 -11.82
C ASP A 28 -1.76 -1.74 -11.88
N THR A 29 -0.47 -1.90 -11.55
CA THR A 29 0.48 -0.79 -11.48
C THR A 29 1.83 -1.30 -12.02
N ALA A 30 2.58 -0.44 -12.71
CA ALA A 30 3.84 -0.87 -13.32
C ALA A 30 4.87 -1.27 -12.26
N SER A 31 5.04 -2.58 -12.06
CA SER A 31 5.95 -3.16 -11.06
C SER A 31 7.39 -2.69 -11.21
N ALA A 32 7.84 -2.37 -12.43
CA ALA A 32 9.17 -1.86 -12.70
C ALA A 32 9.47 -0.48 -12.07
N VAL A 33 8.45 0.21 -11.55
CA VAL A 33 8.53 1.60 -11.05
C VAL A 33 7.85 1.78 -9.71
N LEU A 34 7.24 0.74 -9.13
CA LEU A 34 6.81 0.85 -7.75
C LEU A 34 8.04 0.83 -6.86
N PRO A 35 8.38 1.95 -6.17
CA PRO A 35 9.17 1.79 -4.97
C PRO A 35 8.43 0.80 -4.07
N LEU A 36 9.18 -0.06 -3.39
CA LEU A 36 8.65 -1.00 -2.40
C LEU A 36 8.01 -0.19 -1.27
N ALA A 37 6.76 0.20 -1.49
CA ALA A 37 6.06 1.17 -0.67
C ALA A 37 5.50 0.48 0.58
N ALA A 38 5.40 1.24 1.66
CA ALA A 38 4.77 0.83 2.90
C ALA A 38 3.39 0.16 2.69
N ASP A 39 2.55 0.70 1.79
CA ASP A 39 1.23 0.15 1.47
C ASP A 39 1.30 -1.28 0.89
N LEU A 40 2.32 -1.58 0.08
CA LEU A 40 2.52 -2.92 -0.51
C LEU A 40 3.10 -3.91 0.52
N LEU A 41 4.06 -3.47 1.34
CA LEU A 41 4.64 -4.29 2.41
C LEU A 41 3.60 -4.72 3.45
N MET A 42 2.59 -3.87 3.68
CA MET A 42 1.46 -4.15 4.55
C MET A 42 0.53 -5.26 4.01
N LEU A 43 0.54 -5.54 2.71
CA LEU A 43 -0.41 -6.47 2.07
C LEU A 43 -0.31 -7.91 2.61
N VAL A 44 0.92 -8.39 2.84
CA VAL A 44 1.19 -9.72 3.39
C VAL A 44 0.66 -9.87 4.82
N PRO A 45 1.08 -9.03 5.80
CA PRO A 45 0.54 -9.11 7.16
C PRO A 45 -0.97 -8.84 7.21
N HIS A 46 -1.53 -8.00 6.31
CA HIS A 46 -2.98 -7.82 6.19
C HIS A 46 -3.71 -9.11 5.84
N LEU A 47 -3.34 -9.77 4.75
CA LEU A 47 -3.97 -11.03 4.32
C LEU A 47 -3.80 -12.15 5.36
N ALA A 48 -2.64 -12.21 6.01
CA ALA A 48 -2.36 -13.18 7.05
C ALA A 48 -3.18 -12.92 8.33
N ALA A 49 -3.33 -11.65 8.74
CA ALA A 49 -4.19 -11.28 9.86
C ALA A 49 -5.65 -11.67 9.61
N ILE A 50 -6.19 -11.41 8.42
CA ILE A 50 -7.57 -11.80 8.06
C ILE A 50 -7.73 -13.32 8.00
N TRP A 51 -6.75 -14.05 7.47
CA TRP A 51 -6.77 -15.51 7.48
C TRP A 51 -6.84 -16.05 8.92
N LEU A 52 -6.01 -15.53 9.83
CA LEU A 52 -6.02 -15.91 11.23
C LEU A 52 -7.32 -15.52 11.94
N ALA A 53 -7.89 -14.37 11.60
CA ALA A 53 -9.21 -13.95 12.08
C ALA A 53 -10.30 -14.93 11.63
N ALA A 54 -10.29 -15.35 10.36
CA ALA A 54 -11.20 -16.38 9.82
C ALA A 54 -10.97 -17.76 10.47
N CYS A 55 -9.74 -18.04 10.89
CA CYS A 55 -9.37 -19.23 11.68
C CYS A 55 -9.66 -19.10 13.18
N ARG A 56 -10.26 -18.00 13.67
CA ARG A 56 -10.55 -17.75 15.09
C ARG A 56 -9.29 -17.77 15.98
N ARG A 57 -8.17 -17.24 15.48
CA ARG A 57 -6.91 -17.08 16.22
C ARG A 57 -6.66 -15.60 16.54
N PRO A 58 -7.36 -15.01 17.54
CA PRO A 58 -7.40 -13.57 17.75
C PRO A 58 -6.02 -12.96 18.07
N PHE A 59 -5.25 -13.57 18.96
CA PHE A 59 -3.92 -13.07 19.32
C PHE A 59 -2.98 -12.96 18.11
N TRP A 60 -2.85 -14.03 17.33
CA TRP A 60 -1.99 -14.03 16.15
C TRP A 60 -2.50 -13.10 15.04
N SER A 61 -3.81 -12.99 14.88
CA SER A 61 -4.43 -12.00 13.98
C SER A 61 -4.05 -10.58 14.40
N GLY A 62 -4.07 -10.29 15.71
CA GLY A 62 -3.70 -9.00 16.28
C GLY A 62 -2.23 -8.70 16.05
N LEU A 63 -1.35 -9.67 16.31
CA LEU A 63 0.09 -9.55 16.11
C LEU A 63 0.42 -9.16 14.67
N LEU A 64 -0.17 -9.82 13.67
CA LEU A 64 0.08 -9.46 12.27
C LEU A 64 -0.58 -8.13 11.87
N ALA A 65 -1.72 -7.76 12.43
CA ALA A 65 -2.29 -6.43 12.25
C ALA A 65 -1.40 -5.33 12.84
N GLY A 66 -0.71 -5.61 13.96
CA GLY A 66 0.28 -4.72 14.55
C GLY A 66 1.55 -4.61 13.70
N VAL A 67 2.03 -5.70 13.11
CA VAL A 67 3.11 -5.66 12.11
C VAL A 67 2.71 -4.83 10.88
N ALA A 68 1.48 -5.00 10.38
CA ALA A 68 0.92 -4.16 9.31
C ALA A 68 0.94 -2.67 9.69
N PHE A 69 0.58 -2.36 10.94
CA PHE A 69 0.60 -0.99 11.48
C PHE A 69 2.01 -0.38 11.52
N LEU A 70 3.04 -1.17 11.84
CA LEU A 70 4.43 -0.71 11.82
C LEU A 70 4.95 -0.40 10.41
N PHE A 71 4.47 -1.11 9.38
CA PHE A 71 4.76 -0.73 8.00
C PHE A 71 4.03 0.55 7.60
N ASN A 72 2.75 0.67 7.99
CA ASN A 72 1.90 1.79 7.61
C ASN A 72 0.78 1.98 8.64
N VAL A 73 0.55 3.20 9.11
CA VAL A 73 -0.47 3.52 10.13
C VAL A 73 -1.88 3.05 9.73
N LYS A 74 -2.14 2.90 8.43
CA LYS A 74 -3.38 2.33 7.88
C LYS A 74 -3.61 0.87 8.28
N GLY A 75 -2.60 0.18 8.81
CA GLY A 75 -2.73 -1.11 9.49
C GLY A 75 -3.74 -1.09 10.64
N LEU A 76 -4.09 0.08 11.18
CA LEU A 76 -5.22 0.21 12.11
C LEU A 76 -6.55 -0.26 11.49
N PHE A 77 -6.80 0.01 10.20
CA PHE A 77 -7.98 -0.48 9.49
C PHE A 77 -7.93 -1.99 9.25
N VAL A 78 -6.74 -2.58 9.19
CA VAL A 78 -6.56 -4.04 9.18
C VAL A 78 -7.01 -4.63 10.52
N ALA A 79 -6.57 -4.04 11.64
CA ALA A 79 -6.99 -4.46 12.98
C ALA A 79 -8.50 -4.33 13.17
N ALA A 80 -9.09 -3.19 12.75
CA ALA A 80 -10.54 -2.97 12.79
C ALA A 80 -11.30 -4.01 11.93
N SER A 81 -10.76 -4.35 10.76
CA SER A 81 -11.35 -5.39 9.91
C SER A 81 -11.30 -6.76 10.60
N CYS A 82 -10.18 -7.10 11.24
CA CYS A 82 -10.06 -8.34 12.01
C CYS A 82 -11.04 -8.38 13.19
N ALA A 83 -11.28 -7.25 13.86
CA ALA A 83 -12.26 -7.12 14.95
C ALA A 83 -13.68 -7.50 14.49
N VAL A 84 -14.08 -7.13 13.27
CA VAL A 84 -15.37 -7.53 12.68
C VAL A 84 -15.50 -9.05 12.57
N PHE A 85 -14.43 -9.75 12.20
CA PHE A 85 -14.44 -11.21 12.09
C PHE A 85 -14.42 -11.91 13.45
N LEU A 86 -13.71 -11.33 14.42
CA LEU A 86 -13.39 -11.93 15.72
C LEU A 86 -14.32 -11.52 16.85
N TRP A 87 -15.23 -10.56 16.66
CA TRP A 87 -16.21 -10.19 17.70
C TRP A 87 -16.89 -11.43 18.31
N PRO A 88 -16.89 -11.60 19.64
CA PRO A 88 -16.45 -10.67 20.71
C PRO A 88 -15.01 -10.86 21.25
N LEU A 89 -14.15 -11.65 20.61
CA LEU A 89 -12.78 -12.01 21.06
C LEU A 89 -11.75 -10.86 20.93
N LEU A 90 -12.17 -9.62 21.16
CA LEU A 90 -11.34 -8.42 20.99
C LEU A 90 -10.16 -8.32 21.97
N PRO A 91 -10.27 -8.69 23.26
CA PRO A 91 -9.13 -8.52 24.18
C PRO A 91 -7.88 -9.25 23.70
N ALA A 92 -8.03 -10.49 23.21
CA ALA A 92 -6.90 -11.25 22.66
C ALA A 92 -6.35 -10.63 21.37
N LEU A 93 -7.21 -10.08 20.51
CA LEU A 93 -6.80 -9.35 19.30
C LEU A 93 -5.97 -8.10 19.66
N LEU A 94 -6.45 -7.31 20.62
CA LEU A 94 -5.77 -6.10 21.06
C LEU A 94 -4.44 -6.41 21.76
N ALA A 95 -4.40 -7.47 22.59
CA ALA A 95 -3.17 -7.95 23.19
C ALA A 95 -2.13 -8.33 22.12
N GLY A 96 -2.56 -9.07 21.09
CA GLY A 96 -1.69 -9.39 19.95
C GLY A 96 -1.18 -8.16 19.22
N PHE A 97 -2.07 -7.20 18.93
CA PHE A 97 -1.72 -5.94 18.25
C PHE A 97 -0.72 -5.09 19.04
N ALA A 98 -0.85 -5.08 20.37
CA ALA A 98 0.02 -4.31 21.25
C ALA A 98 1.47 -4.82 21.27
N VAL A 99 1.71 -6.12 21.06
CA VAL A 99 3.07 -6.72 21.14
C VAL A 99 4.08 -6.06 20.18
N PRO A 100 3.88 -6.04 18.85
CA PRO A 100 4.84 -5.41 17.95
C PRO A 100 4.97 -3.90 18.20
N CYS A 101 3.88 -3.22 18.55
CA CYS A 101 3.91 -1.79 18.89
C CYS A 101 4.73 -1.52 20.16
N ALA A 102 4.59 -2.34 21.20
CA ALA A 102 5.35 -2.22 22.44
C ALA A 102 6.83 -2.51 22.23
N ILE A 103 7.16 -3.52 21.41
CA ILE A 103 8.55 -3.81 21.03
C ILE A 103 9.16 -2.61 20.29
N ALA A 104 8.46 -2.07 19.28
CA ALA A 104 8.94 -0.91 18.53
C ALA A 104 9.12 0.32 19.43
N ALA A 105 8.14 0.61 20.30
CA ALA A 105 8.24 1.70 21.27
C ALA A 105 9.42 1.50 22.25
N GLY A 106 9.61 0.28 22.76
CA GLY A 106 10.72 -0.07 23.65
C GLY A 106 12.08 0.16 23.00
N VAL A 107 12.25 -0.23 21.72
CA VAL A 107 13.47 0.04 20.95
C VAL A 107 13.68 1.54 20.78
N LEU A 108 12.65 2.28 20.36
CA LEU A 108 12.75 3.74 20.16
C LEU A 108 13.08 4.50 21.45
N LEU A 109 12.55 4.06 22.60
CA LEU A 109 12.88 4.63 23.90
C LEU A 109 14.32 4.28 24.30
N ALA A 110 14.74 3.02 24.12
CA ALA A 110 16.09 2.57 24.46
C ALA A 110 17.18 3.27 23.62
N THR A 111 16.89 3.66 22.39
CA THR A 111 17.84 4.39 21.52
C THR A 111 17.68 5.90 21.57
N GLY A 112 16.78 6.44 22.40
CA GLY A 112 16.48 7.89 22.43
C GLY A 112 15.83 8.43 21.15
N ALA A 113 15.36 7.56 20.26
CA ALA A 113 14.77 7.92 18.97
C ALA A 113 13.29 8.30 19.05
N TRP A 114 12.65 8.13 20.21
CA TRP A 114 11.22 8.37 20.40
C TRP A 114 10.73 9.75 19.96
N PRO A 115 11.36 10.89 20.37
CA PRO A 115 10.89 12.21 19.93
C PRO A 115 10.96 12.38 18.41
N PHE A 116 12.05 11.93 17.78
CA PHE A 116 12.24 12.01 16.33
C PHE A 116 11.25 11.15 15.56
N TYR A 117 10.93 9.96 16.09
CA TYR A 117 9.87 9.11 15.55
C TYR A 117 8.51 9.82 15.62
N VAL A 118 8.18 10.44 16.76
CA VAL A 118 6.91 11.17 16.91
C VAL A 118 6.82 12.30 15.90
N ASP A 119 7.88 13.07 15.74
CA ASP A 119 7.93 14.15 14.76
C ASP A 119 7.72 13.61 13.35
N GLN A 120 8.56 12.66 12.90
CA GLN A 120 8.53 12.15 11.52
C GLN A 120 7.24 11.39 11.19
N VAL A 121 6.76 10.53 12.09
CA VAL A 121 5.64 9.64 11.79
C VAL A 121 4.30 10.28 12.08
N TRP A 122 4.15 11.06 13.14
CA TRP A 122 2.87 11.61 13.56
C TRP A 122 2.71 13.09 13.21
N VAL A 123 3.67 13.94 13.59
CA VAL A 123 3.55 15.39 13.38
C VAL A 123 3.62 15.73 11.89
N TRP A 124 4.66 15.28 11.20
CA TRP A 124 4.82 15.52 9.77
C TRP A 124 3.70 14.90 8.95
N SER A 125 3.34 13.63 9.20
CA SER A 125 2.27 12.96 8.47
C SER A 125 0.91 13.62 8.66
N SER A 126 0.59 14.11 9.87
CA SER A 126 -0.69 14.80 10.12
C SER A 126 -0.77 16.14 9.39
N ARG A 127 0.29 16.96 9.43
CA ARG A 127 0.36 18.23 8.69
C ARG A 127 0.36 18.01 7.17
N TYR A 128 1.08 16.98 6.72
CA TYR A 128 1.06 16.53 5.34
C TYR A 128 -0.36 16.13 4.92
N ALA A 129 -1.07 15.32 5.73
CA ALA A 129 -2.44 14.86 5.45
C ALA A 129 -3.49 15.98 5.50
N ALA A 130 -3.29 16.98 6.37
CA ALA A 130 -4.19 18.13 6.50
C ALA A 130 -4.14 19.09 5.30
N SER A 131 -3.10 19.01 4.46
CA SER A 131 -2.88 19.95 3.37
C SER A 131 -3.00 19.26 2.00
N SER A 132 -4.20 19.32 1.41
CA SER A 132 -4.45 18.83 0.05
C SER A 132 -3.62 19.62 -0.96
N HIS A 133 -2.99 18.90 -1.90
CA HIS A 133 -2.26 19.46 -3.03
C HIS A 133 -3.15 19.65 -4.27
N VAL A 134 -4.37 19.11 -4.24
CA VAL A 134 -5.37 19.24 -5.31
C VAL A 134 -6.47 20.19 -4.90
N SER A 135 -6.96 20.99 -5.86
CA SER A 135 -8.02 21.98 -5.66
C SER A 135 -9.37 21.36 -5.28
N ASN A 136 -9.70 20.18 -5.83
CA ASN A 136 -10.91 19.44 -5.52
C ASN A 136 -10.57 18.00 -5.06
N PRO A 137 -10.28 17.77 -3.76
CA PRO A 137 -9.89 16.46 -3.26
C PRO A 137 -11.01 15.41 -3.37
N VAL A 138 -12.26 15.81 -3.20
CA VAL A 138 -13.42 14.90 -3.30
C VAL A 138 -13.60 14.43 -4.74
N GLY A 139 -13.62 15.37 -5.69
CA GLY A 139 -13.74 15.05 -7.12
C GLY A 139 -12.57 14.18 -7.60
N ASN A 140 -11.35 14.49 -7.16
CA ASN A 140 -10.19 13.65 -7.44
C ASN A 140 -10.37 12.23 -6.87
N GLY A 141 -10.84 12.10 -5.64
CA GLY A 141 -11.10 10.81 -5.01
C GLY A 141 -12.13 9.96 -5.74
N VAL A 142 -13.22 10.58 -6.20
CA VAL A 142 -14.24 9.90 -7.02
C VAL A 142 -13.62 9.39 -8.32
N VAL A 143 -12.93 10.26 -9.07
CA VAL A 143 -12.32 9.88 -10.35
C VAL A 143 -11.27 8.78 -10.17
N ARG A 144 -10.39 8.91 -9.16
CA ARG A 144 -9.35 7.90 -8.87
C ARG A 144 -9.97 6.56 -8.47
N THR A 145 -11.02 6.58 -7.65
CA THR A 145 -11.72 5.37 -7.22
C THR A 145 -12.43 4.70 -8.39
N LEU A 146 -13.15 5.46 -9.23
CA LEU A 146 -13.82 4.91 -10.41
C LEU A 146 -12.84 4.34 -11.43
N ASN A 147 -11.72 5.03 -11.68
CA ASN A 147 -10.66 4.51 -12.54
C ASN A 147 -10.10 3.19 -12.01
N TRP A 148 -9.80 3.12 -10.71
CA TRP A 148 -9.32 1.90 -10.07
C TRP A 148 -10.36 0.77 -10.18
N LEU A 149 -11.62 1.05 -9.88
CA LEU A 149 -12.73 0.10 -10.02
C LEU A 149 -12.92 -0.39 -11.47
N GLY A 150 -12.71 0.48 -12.46
CA GLY A 150 -12.76 0.13 -13.87
C GLY A 150 -11.70 -0.90 -14.26
N PHE A 151 -10.44 -0.69 -13.82
CA PHE A 151 -9.36 -1.67 -14.01
C PHE A 151 -9.62 -2.98 -13.25
N HIS A 152 -10.38 -2.94 -12.15
CA HIS A 152 -10.75 -4.10 -11.34
C HIS A 152 -12.17 -4.60 -11.60
N SER A 153 -12.76 -4.28 -12.75
CA SER A 153 -14.14 -4.65 -13.10
C SER A 153 -14.40 -6.16 -13.04
N ALA A 154 -13.41 -7.00 -13.32
CA ALA A 154 -13.49 -8.44 -13.13
C ALA A 154 -13.74 -8.84 -11.66
N LEU A 155 -13.13 -8.12 -10.70
CA LEU A 155 -13.39 -8.32 -9.27
C LEU A 155 -14.79 -7.88 -8.89
N LEU A 156 -15.28 -6.77 -9.44
CA LEU A 156 -16.64 -6.29 -9.20
C LEU A 156 -17.69 -7.26 -9.72
N LEU A 157 -17.49 -7.81 -10.91
CA LEU A 157 -18.36 -8.85 -11.45
C LEU A 157 -18.38 -10.07 -10.53
N GLY A 158 -17.20 -10.57 -10.13
CA GLY A 158 -17.10 -11.71 -9.22
C GLY A 158 -17.79 -11.45 -7.88
N ALA A 159 -17.52 -10.30 -7.26
CA ALA A 159 -18.07 -9.95 -5.95
C ALA A 159 -19.59 -9.73 -6.03
N GLY A 160 -20.09 -9.12 -7.11
CA GLY A 160 -21.52 -8.96 -7.36
C GLY A 160 -22.24 -10.29 -7.55
N LEU A 161 -21.64 -11.26 -8.25
CA LEU A 161 -22.20 -12.61 -8.40
C LEU A 161 -22.32 -13.34 -7.07
N ASP A 162 -21.35 -13.15 -6.17
CA ASP A 162 -21.37 -13.69 -4.81
C ASP A 162 -22.52 -13.10 -4.00
N TRP A 163 -22.59 -11.77 -3.98
CA TRP A 163 -23.59 -10.98 -3.25
C TRP A 163 -25.02 -11.24 -3.72
N CYS A 164 -25.24 -11.47 -5.02
CA CYS A 164 -26.56 -11.83 -5.52
C CYS A 164 -27.01 -13.24 -5.10
N ARG A 165 -26.08 -14.11 -4.69
CA ARG A 165 -26.36 -15.54 -4.47
C ARG A 165 -26.23 -15.99 -3.02
N THR A 166 -25.50 -15.30 -2.14
CA THR A 166 -25.19 -15.84 -0.80
C THR A 166 -25.11 -14.79 0.30
N ARG A 167 -26.15 -14.77 1.16
CA ARG A 167 -26.33 -13.80 2.26
C ARG A 167 -25.50 -13.99 3.53
N ARG A 168 -24.61 -15.00 3.60
CA ARG A 168 -24.16 -15.55 4.90
C ARG A 168 -23.00 -14.78 5.56
N ILE A 169 -22.10 -14.16 4.80
CA ILE A 169 -20.91 -13.41 5.32
C ILE A 169 -20.86 -11.98 4.73
N GLU A 170 -21.89 -11.58 4.00
CA GLU A 170 -21.93 -10.32 3.23
C GLU A 170 -21.63 -9.08 4.07
N TRP A 171 -22.21 -8.96 5.27
CA TRP A 171 -22.01 -7.77 6.09
C TRP A 171 -20.57 -7.66 6.61
N LYS A 172 -19.89 -8.78 6.90
CA LYS A 172 -18.48 -8.77 7.35
C LYS A 172 -17.55 -8.36 6.22
N MET A 173 -17.83 -8.84 5.01
CA MET A 173 -17.09 -8.42 3.81
C MET A 173 -17.35 -6.96 3.46
N ALA A 174 -18.59 -6.50 3.56
CA ALA A 174 -18.93 -5.09 3.36
C ALA A 174 -18.28 -4.19 4.41
N ALA A 175 -18.34 -4.57 5.69
CA ALA A 175 -17.67 -3.83 6.75
C ALA A 175 -16.15 -3.77 6.52
N TRP A 176 -15.53 -4.89 6.11
CA TRP A 176 -14.11 -4.89 5.74
C TRP A 176 -13.83 -3.99 4.52
N ALA A 177 -14.67 -4.03 3.48
CA ALA A 177 -14.54 -3.13 2.33
C ALA A 177 -14.67 -1.66 2.71
N MET A 178 -15.63 -1.31 3.56
CA MET A 178 -15.83 0.06 4.05
C MET A 178 -14.67 0.54 4.91
N LEU A 179 -14.17 -0.30 5.83
CA LEU A 179 -12.98 0.02 6.64
C LEU A 179 -11.73 0.19 5.76
N SER A 180 -11.59 -0.65 4.74
CA SER A 180 -10.49 -0.55 3.78
C SER A 180 -10.58 0.71 2.93
N LEU A 181 -11.78 1.07 2.47
CA LEU A 181 -12.05 2.31 1.76
C LEU A 181 -11.79 3.54 2.64
N ALA A 182 -12.13 3.50 3.92
CA ALA A 182 -11.77 4.56 4.87
C ALA A 182 -10.25 4.75 4.96
N GLY A 183 -9.46 3.66 4.92
CA GLY A 183 -8.00 3.73 4.82
C GLY A 183 -7.48 4.33 3.51
N VAL A 184 -8.20 4.16 2.39
CA VAL A 184 -7.89 4.82 1.11
C VAL A 184 -8.18 6.32 1.18
N VAL A 185 -9.33 6.69 1.74
CA VAL A 185 -9.81 8.07 1.86
C VAL A 185 -8.99 8.89 2.86
N MET A 186 -8.38 8.24 3.87
CA MET A 186 -7.55 8.88 4.87
C MET A 186 -6.46 9.77 4.23
N GLY A 187 -6.53 11.07 4.51
CA GLY A 187 -5.59 12.08 4.00
C GLY A 187 -5.90 12.59 2.59
N TRP A 188 -7.03 12.22 1.97
CA TRP A 188 -7.59 12.82 0.75
C TRP A 188 -6.68 12.87 -0.49
N ARG A 189 -5.67 11.98 -0.59
CA ARG A 189 -4.68 11.99 -1.69
C ARG A 189 -4.88 10.92 -2.77
N PHE A 190 -5.60 9.83 -2.49
CA PHE A 190 -5.99 8.79 -3.46
C PHE A 190 -4.88 8.31 -4.42
N PHE A 191 -3.65 8.15 -3.94
CA PHE A 191 -2.59 7.53 -4.74
C PHE A 191 -2.95 6.07 -5.07
N PRO A 192 -2.62 5.56 -6.27
CA PRO A 192 -2.97 4.20 -6.67
C PRO A 192 -2.57 3.13 -5.64
N ARG A 193 -1.37 3.24 -5.05
CA ARG A 193 -0.87 2.32 -4.01
C ARG A 193 -1.75 2.25 -2.75
N TYR A 194 -2.56 3.27 -2.45
CA TYR A 194 -3.46 3.23 -1.29
C TYR A 194 -4.55 2.18 -1.44
N TYR A 195 -4.92 1.84 -2.67
CA TYR A 195 -5.93 0.83 -2.95
C TYR A 195 -5.44 -0.60 -2.71
N PHE A 196 -4.15 -0.82 -2.41
CA PHE A 196 -3.69 -2.10 -1.85
C PHE A 196 -4.39 -2.43 -0.52
N GLN A 197 -4.91 -1.44 0.20
CA GLN A 197 -5.80 -1.64 1.36
C GLN A 197 -7.11 -2.34 0.96
N LEU A 198 -7.69 -1.99 -0.18
CA LEU A 198 -9.01 -2.46 -0.65
C LEU A 198 -8.91 -3.73 -1.50
N LEU A 199 -7.79 -3.95 -2.17
CA LEU A 199 -7.57 -5.11 -3.05
C LEU A 199 -7.83 -6.47 -2.36
N PRO A 200 -7.35 -6.75 -1.13
CA PRO A 200 -7.58 -8.02 -0.43
C PRO A 200 -9.04 -8.45 -0.33
N VAL A 201 -9.92 -7.54 0.09
CA VAL A 201 -11.33 -7.86 0.31
C VAL A 201 -12.06 -8.07 -1.01
N LEU A 202 -11.78 -7.25 -2.03
CA LEU A 202 -12.39 -7.45 -3.35
C LEU A 202 -11.92 -8.74 -4.01
N VAL A 203 -10.64 -9.09 -3.92
CA VAL A 203 -10.13 -10.35 -4.45
C VAL A 203 -10.80 -11.55 -3.78
N ILE A 204 -10.89 -11.53 -2.45
CA ILE A 204 -11.52 -12.62 -1.70
C ILE A 204 -13.02 -12.71 -2.00
N ALA A 205 -13.74 -11.59 -2.02
CA ALA A 205 -15.17 -11.57 -2.37
C ALA A 205 -15.41 -12.05 -3.82
N ALA A 206 -14.60 -11.57 -4.77
CA ALA A 206 -14.71 -11.97 -6.16
C ALA A 206 -14.45 -13.46 -6.39
N SER A 207 -13.49 -14.02 -5.66
CA SER A 207 -13.12 -15.42 -5.78
C SER A 207 -14.28 -16.37 -5.47
N ALA A 208 -15.12 -16.01 -4.48
CA ALA A 208 -16.26 -16.81 -4.08
C ALA A 208 -17.38 -16.84 -5.14
N GLY A 209 -17.63 -15.69 -5.78
CA GLY A 209 -18.60 -15.60 -6.86
C GLY A 209 -18.14 -16.29 -8.15
N LEU A 210 -16.86 -16.14 -8.51
CA LEU A 210 -16.28 -16.77 -9.71
C LEU A 210 -16.11 -18.29 -9.57
N ALA A 211 -15.75 -18.79 -8.39
CA ALA A 211 -15.68 -20.23 -8.13
C ALA A 211 -17.03 -20.93 -8.37
N ARG A 212 -18.15 -20.23 -8.18
CA ARG A 212 -19.52 -20.74 -8.35
C ARG A 212 -20.21 -20.22 -9.61
N ALA A 213 -19.48 -19.47 -10.45
CA ALA A 213 -20.03 -18.86 -11.64
C ALA A 213 -20.23 -19.90 -12.75
N ARG A 214 -21.24 -19.67 -13.60
CA ARG A 214 -21.40 -20.44 -14.83
C ARG A 214 -20.33 -19.98 -15.83
N ARG A 215 -19.96 -20.85 -16.77
CA ARG A 215 -18.98 -20.57 -17.85
C ARG A 215 -19.11 -19.18 -18.51
N PRO A 216 -20.30 -18.66 -18.89
CA PRO A 216 -20.38 -17.33 -19.51
C PRO A 216 -19.93 -16.20 -18.59
N ALA A 217 -20.22 -16.28 -17.29
CA ALA A 217 -19.81 -15.25 -16.33
C ALA A 217 -18.30 -15.32 -16.06
N VAL A 218 -17.71 -16.52 -16.03
CA VAL A 218 -16.25 -16.69 -15.97
C VAL A 218 -15.60 -16.11 -17.23
N ALA A 219 -16.13 -16.42 -18.41
CA ALA A 219 -15.64 -15.86 -19.68
C ALA A 219 -15.69 -14.33 -19.69
N ALA A 220 -16.80 -13.73 -19.22
CA ALA A 220 -16.92 -12.28 -19.08
C ALA A 220 -15.85 -11.71 -18.13
N ALA A 221 -15.60 -12.35 -16.98
CA ALA A 221 -14.54 -11.95 -16.07
C ALA A 221 -13.16 -12.01 -16.72
N LEU A 222 -12.86 -13.07 -17.47
CA LEU A 222 -11.60 -13.21 -18.21
C LEU A 222 -11.43 -12.12 -19.28
N VAL A 223 -12.50 -11.76 -19.99
CA VAL A 223 -12.49 -10.63 -20.95
C VAL A 223 -12.22 -9.32 -20.22
N LEU A 224 -12.82 -9.09 -19.05
CA LEU A 224 -12.56 -7.88 -18.25
C LEU A 224 -11.12 -7.80 -17.74
N LEU A 225 -10.47 -8.94 -17.45
CA LEU A 225 -9.04 -8.98 -17.12
C LEU A 225 -8.14 -8.54 -18.28
N LEU A 226 -8.61 -8.58 -19.54
CA LEU A 226 -7.83 -8.07 -20.67
C LEU A 226 -7.62 -6.55 -20.56
N VAL A 227 -8.48 -5.80 -19.90
CA VAL A 227 -8.35 -4.33 -19.76
C VAL A 227 -7.03 -3.95 -19.05
N PRO A 228 -6.76 -4.39 -17.80
CA PRO A 228 -5.46 -4.18 -17.17
C PRO A 228 -4.31 -4.90 -17.90
N ALA A 229 -4.52 -6.11 -18.42
CA ALA A 229 -3.45 -6.83 -19.14
C ALA A 229 -2.97 -6.07 -20.39
N ILE A 230 -3.86 -5.51 -21.19
CA ILE A 230 -3.52 -4.73 -22.38
C ILE A 230 -2.92 -3.38 -21.97
N ARG A 231 -3.45 -2.75 -20.91
CA ARG A 231 -2.97 -1.44 -20.46
C ARG A 231 -1.54 -1.50 -19.91
N PHE A 232 -1.25 -2.50 -19.08
CA PHE A 232 0.00 -2.57 -18.32
C PHE A 232 0.96 -3.65 -18.81
N GLY A 233 0.47 -4.66 -19.53
CA GLY A 233 1.24 -5.78 -20.06
C GLY A 233 2.36 -5.44 -21.05
N PRO A 234 2.19 -4.49 -21.99
CA PRO A 234 3.22 -4.18 -22.99
C PRO A 234 4.57 -3.83 -22.38
N ARG A 235 4.59 -3.27 -21.15
CA ARG A 235 5.82 -2.95 -20.43
C ARG A 235 6.64 -4.20 -20.12
N TYR A 236 6.02 -5.28 -19.64
CA TYR A 236 6.76 -6.52 -19.37
C TYR A 236 7.45 -7.09 -20.61
N TYR A 237 6.76 -7.04 -21.76
CA TYR A 237 7.35 -7.43 -23.03
C TYR A 237 8.53 -6.52 -23.43
N LEU A 238 8.34 -5.21 -23.35
CA LEU A 238 9.40 -4.25 -23.68
C LEU A 238 10.64 -4.43 -22.77
N LEU A 239 10.47 -4.76 -21.50
CA LEU A 239 11.57 -5.06 -20.57
C LEU A 239 12.29 -6.34 -20.97
N ALA A 240 11.54 -7.41 -21.21
CA ALA A 240 12.09 -8.70 -21.64
C ALA A 240 12.84 -8.58 -22.98
N ALA A 241 12.40 -7.68 -23.87
CA ALA A 241 13.04 -7.37 -25.13
C ALA A 241 14.24 -6.40 -25.02
N GLY A 242 14.63 -5.97 -23.81
CA GLY A 242 15.73 -5.02 -23.59
C GLY A 242 15.43 -3.59 -24.05
N ARG A 243 14.15 -3.24 -24.30
CA ARG A 243 13.72 -1.92 -24.80
C ARG A 243 13.22 -1.00 -23.68
N SER A 244 13.73 -1.18 -22.46
CA SER A 244 13.34 -0.39 -21.28
C SER A 244 14.09 0.94 -21.14
N GLU A 245 15.12 1.17 -21.96
CA GLU A 245 16.01 2.33 -21.85
C GLU A 245 15.30 3.69 -21.97
N ASN A 246 14.13 3.74 -22.62
CA ASN A 246 13.35 4.96 -22.83
C ASN A 246 12.03 4.98 -22.07
N TRP A 247 11.85 4.13 -21.06
CA TRP A 247 10.66 4.22 -20.24
C TRP A 247 10.67 5.52 -19.45
N ALA A 248 9.62 6.32 -19.62
CA ALA A 248 9.38 7.52 -18.80
C ALA A 248 9.35 7.16 -17.30
N ASP A 249 8.77 6.00 -17.04
CA ASP A 249 8.63 5.30 -15.79
C ASP A 249 9.99 5.10 -15.06
N THR A 250 11.09 4.81 -15.76
CA THR A 250 12.42 4.64 -15.15
C THR A 250 13.32 5.87 -15.34
N ALA A 251 12.80 6.99 -15.85
CA ALA A 251 13.59 8.20 -16.09
C ALA A 251 14.21 8.73 -14.80
N MET A 252 13.43 8.78 -13.72
CA MET A 252 13.91 9.24 -12.41
C MET A 252 15.06 8.38 -11.88
N ASP A 253 14.97 7.04 -11.96
CA ASP A 253 16.07 6.16 -11.52
C ASP A 253 17.33 6.36 -12.38
N ARG A 254 17.18 6.53 -13.71
CA ARG A 254 18.33 6.82 -14.59
C ARG A 254 19.00 8.14 -14.22
N GLU A 255 18.23 9.18 -13.97
CA GLU A 255 18.73 10.48 -13.51
C GLU A 255 19.45 10.35 -12.16
N SER A 256 18.86 9.64 -11.20
CA SER A 256 19.50 9.39 -9.91
C SER A 256 20.80 8.59 -10.02
N ARG A 257 20.88 7.56 -10.88
CA ARG A 257 22.13 6.84 -11.13
C ARG A 257 23.19 7.76 -11.73
N SER A 258 22.78 8.65 -12.64
CA SER A 258 23.67 9.62 -13.27
C SER A 258 24.19 10.64 -12.25
N ALA A 259 23.32 11.15 -11.38
CA ALA A 259 23.68 12.05 -10.29
C ALA A 259 24.58 11.35 -9.23
N ALA A 260 24.28 10.10 -8.88
CA ALA A 260 25.12 9.31 -7.99
C ALA A 260 26.52 9.08 -8.58
N ALA A 261 26.60 8.78 -9.88
CA ALA A 261 27.87 8.62 -10.57
C ALA A 261 28.71 9.92 -10.55
N LEU A 262 28.07 11.09 -10.66
CA LEU A 262 28.75 12.38 -10.49
C LEU A 262 29.27 12.57 -9.06
N ALA A 263 28.44 12.29 -8.05
CA ALA A 263 28.84 12.40 -6.64
C ALA A 263 30.00 11.46 -6.27
N LEU A 264 30.12 10.31 -6.94
CA LEU A 264 31.18 9.34 -6.69
C LEU A 264 32.51 9.65 -7.39
N ARG A 265 32.57 10.57 -8.36
CA ARG A 265 33.81 10.88 -9.10
C ARG A 265 34.92 11.42 -8.21
N ASP A 266 34.55 12.28 -7.27
CA ASP A 266 35.49 13.00 -6.40
C ASP A 266 35.45 12.48 -4.95
N ARG A 267 34.90 11.28 -4.74
CA ARG A 267 34.70 10.70 -3.41
C ARG A 267 36.02 10.48 -2.68
N GLN A 268 36.08 10.93 -1.45
CA GLN A 268 37.13 10.62 -0.48
C GLN A 268 36.63 9.70 0.64
N PRO A 269 37.54 8.96 1.30
CA PRO A 269 37.23 8.24 2.53
C PRO A 269 36.67 9.19 3.60
N GLY A 270 35.50 8.85 4.16
CA GLY A 270 34.83 9.67 5.17
C GLY A 270 33.80 10.66 4.60
N ASP A 271 33.69 10.78 3.28
CA ASP A 271 32.64 11.61 2.67
C ASP A 271 31.25 11.15 3.08
N THR A 272 30.36 12.12 3.17
CA THR A 272 28.96 11.95 3.56
C THR A 272 28.05 12.58 2.52
N LEU A 273 26.79 12.16 2.48
CA LEU A 273 25.80 12.66 1.53
C LEU A 273 24.67 13.41 2.24
N PHE A 274 24.30 14.55 1.66
CA PHE A 274 23.05 15.24 1.94
C PHE A 274 22.34 15.55 0.61
N VAL A 275 21.05 15.25 0.51
CA VAL A 275 20.29 15.43 -0.74
C VAL A 275 19.42 16.69 -0.64
N TRP A 276 19.72 17.69 -1.47
CA TRP A 276 18.82 18.83 -1.65
C TRP A 276 17.71 18.47 -2.65
N GLY A 277 16.47 18.42 -2.19
CA GLY A 277 15.31 17.84 -2.90
C GLY A 277 14.91 16.48 -2.34
N PHE A 278 14.08 15.70 -3.05
CA PHE A 278 13.63 14.37 -2.62
C PHE A 278 14.10 13.26 -3.57
N ARG A 279 15.25 12.65 -3.26
CA ARG A 279 15.85 11.52 -4.00
C ARG A 279 16.54 10.53 -3.04
N PRO A 280 15.78 9.79 -2.21
CA PRO A 280 16.35 8.87 -1.22
C PRO A 280 17.16 7.73 -1.85
N ASP A 281 16.89 7.39 -3.11
CA ASP A 281 17.59 6.40 -3.91
C ASP A 281 19.07 6.76 -4.17
N LEU A 282 19.47 8.04 -4.05
CA LEU A 282 20.88 8.44 -4.12
C LEU A 282 21.72 7.82 -2.99
N PHE A 283 21.16 7.61 -1.79
CA PHE A 283 21.88 6.92 -0.71
C PHE A 283 22.18 5.47 -1.08
N VAL A 284 21.25 4.80 -1.79
CA VAL A 284 21.42 3.42 -2.23
C VAL A 284 22.49 3.33 -3.31
N HIS A 285 22.44 4.22 -4.30
CA HIS A 285 23.38 4.20 -5.43
C HIS A 285 24.80 4.65 -5.06
N THR A 286 24.94 5.56 -4.08
CA THR A 286 26.25 6.05 -3.63
C THR A 286 26.86 5.22 -2.50
N GLY A 287 26.03 4.60 -1.65
CA GLY A 287 26.46 3.93 -0.42
C GLY A 287 27.13 4.87 0.59
N LEU A 288 26.96 6.19 0.44
CA LEU A 288 27.52 7.18 1.35
C LEU A 288 26.65 7.28 2.62
N PRO A 289 27.26 7.42 3.81
CA PRO A 289 26.51 7.72 5.03
C PRO A 289 25.88 9.10 4.96
N ALA A 290 24.78 9.30 5.70
CA ALA A 290 24.14 10.61 5.82
C ALA A 290 25.06 11.62 6.52
N GLY A 291 25.24 12.80 5.92
CA GLY A 291 26.05 13.88 6.48
C GLY A 291 25.37 14.69 7.57
N THR A 292 24.06 14.50 7.73
CA THR A 292 23.26 15.16 8.76
C THR A 292 22.19 14.20 9.29
N ARG A 293 21.47 14.61 10.35
CA ARG A 293 20.28 13.88 10.83
C ARG A 293 19.12 13.83 9.83
N PHE A 294 19.17 14.65 8.78
CA PHE A 294 18.19 14.70 7.71
C PHE A 294 18.76 14.09 6.43
N LEU A 295 17.97 13.23 5.79
CA LEU A 295 18.34 12.62 4.51
C LEU A 295 18.03 13.55 3.34
N ASP A 296 17.06 14.43 3.51
CA ASP A 296 16.56 15.33 2.48
C ASP A 296 16.20 16.71 3.04
N CYS A 297 15.88 17.65 2.15
CA CYS A 297 15.53 19.02 2.53
C CYS A 297 14.07 19.21 2.97
N GLN A 298 13.20 18.18 2.94
CA GLN A 298 11.78 18.35 3.25
C GLN A 298 11.60 18.82 4.70
N ALA A 299 12.32 18.17 5.62
CA ALA A 299 12.30 18.54 7.04
C ALA A 299 12.79 19.97 7.30
N LEU A 300 13.73 20.46 6.47
CA LEU A 300 14.31 21.80 6.59
C LEU A 300 13.43 22.88 5.97
N THR A 301 12.76 22.56 4.87
CA THR A 301 11.98 23.53 4.06
C THR A 301 10.50 23.55 4.41
N GLY A 302 9.98 22.50 5.06
CA GLY A 302 8.55 22.34 5.22
C GLY A 302 7.83 21.94 3.93
N VAL A 303 8.53 21.72 2.81
CA VAL A 303 7.92 21.41 1.52
C VAL A 303 7.92 19.89 1.30
N PRO A 304 6.76 19.25 1.09
CA PRO A 304 6.71 17.82 0.83
C PRO A 304 7.20 17.43 -0.59
N ALA A 305 7.68 16.19 -0.71
CA ALA A 305 8.13 15.53 -1.94
C ALA A 305 7.22 15.73 -3.15
N ASP A 306 5.90 15.57 -2.97
CA ASP A 306 4.90 15.66 -4.03
C ASP A 306 4.69 17.09 -4.56
N ARG A 307 5.25 18.10 -3.89
CA ARG A 307 5.16 19.51 -4.28
C ARG A 307 6.40 20.05 -4.94
N HIS A 308 7.59 19.51 -4.67
CA HIS A 308 8.87 20.08 -5.13
C HIS A 308 9.00 20.31 -6.65
N LEU A 309 8.17 19.65 -7.47
CA LEU A 309 8.18 19.83 -8.93
C LEU A 309 7.24 20.94 -9.44
N THR A 310 6.29 21.40 -8.62
CA THR A 310 5.22 22.32 -9.06
C THR A 310 4.97 23.48 -8.11
N GLN A 311 5.34 23.37 -6.83
CA GLN A 311 5.09 24.35 -5.78
C GLN A 311 6.19 24.33 -4.71
N SER A 312 6.45 25.48 -4.09
CA SER A 312 7.42 25.61 -2.98
C SER A 312 6.76 26.03 -1.66
N THR A 313 5.44 25.88 -1.55
CA THR A 313 4.68 26.31 -0.37
C THR A 313 4.87 25.32 0.78
N PRO A 314 5.46 25.75 1.92
CA PRO A 314 5.63 24.89 3.08
C PRO A 314 4.30 24.46 3.69
N VAL A 315 4.25 23.25 4.24
CA VAL A 315 3.16 22.77 5.12
C VAL A 315 3.45 23.03 6.60
N MET A 316 4.66 23.50 6.90
CA MET A 316 5.11 23.90 8.23
C MET A 316 5.80 25.26 8.13
N THR A 317 5.33 26.24 8.92
CA THR A 317 6.05 27.51 9.10
C THR A 317 7.26 27.30 10.02
N ALA A 318 8.33 28.06 9.77
CA ALA A 318 9.67 27.89 10.32
C ALA A 318 9.81 27.93 11.87
N SER A 319 8.73 28.12 12.62
CA SER A 319 8.73 28.21 14.09
C SER A 319 8.74 26.86 14.82
N THR A 320 9.04 25.74 14.14
CA THR A 320 8.95 24.38 14.73
C THR A 320 10.13 23.45 14.43
N LEU A 321 11.35 23.98 14.23
CA LEU A 321 12.58 23.19 14.13
C LEU A 321 13.52 23.41 15.32
#